data_AF-A0A4R1R8L4-F1
#
_entry.id   AF-A0A4R1R8L4-F1
#
_cell.length_a   1.000
_cell.length_b   1.000
_cell.length_c   1.000
_cell.angle_alpha   90.00
_cell.angle_beta   90.00
_cell.angle_gamma   90.00
#
_symmetry.space_group_name_H-M   'P 1'
#
loop_
_entity.id
_entity.type
_entity.pdbx_description
1 polymer ?
#
loop_
_entity_poly.entity_id
_entity_poly.type
_entity_poly.pdbx_seq_one_letter_code
_entity_poly.pdbx_strand_id
1 'polypeptide(L)'
;MRIDCHTHAFADKIADKAVAQLINYYHIQTDFGGKLGDLLSVAVEAGLDAVVLLVAATKPEQVKPANDWILDVARLSPAELERLSGLARVPRIIPFGTFHPGDPNWPAEIARLRAAGFKGIKLHPEFQGIDLADPALEPFFEEVCSDFVLMVHMGDPVKTAANFSTPRKLAAILDRFPKLRAIAAHMGGYCFWEEALADLAGRDVYLDTSSTLSYIDRGLLRRLIDRHGTEKILFGSDYPLKSPRQELELLAELDWLSDGDRERILGLNCAELLGIASGK
;
A
#
# COMPACT_ATOMS: atom_id res chain seq x y z
N MET A 1 -16.49 -0.49 -9.41
CA MET A 1 -15.06 -0.78 -9.67
C MET A 1 -14.44 -1.24 -8.37
N ARG A 2 -13.80 -2.40 -8.33
CA ARG A 2 -13.09 -2.92 -7.15
C ARG A 2 -11.58 -2.72 -7.31
N ILE A 3 -10.93 -2.13 -6.31
CA ILE A 3 -9.51 -1.81 -6.35
C ILE A 3 -8.85 -2.33 -5.08
N ASP A 4 -7.83 -3.15 -5.24
CA ASP A 4 -6.94 -3.50 -4.15
C ASP A 4 -5.81 -2.48 -4.08
N CYS A 5 -5.79 -1.66 -3.04
CA CYS A 5 -4.81 -0.59 -2.90
C CYS A 5 -3.46 -1.06 -2.32
N HIS A 6 -3.32 -2.34 -1.95
CA HIS A 6 -2.14 -2.85 -1.27
C HIS A 6 -1.74 -4.22 -1.81
N THR A 7 -0.99 -4.22 -2.92
CA THR A 7 -0.44 -5.45 -3.50
C THR A 7 1.03 -5.30 -3.83
N HIS A 8 1.77 -6.40 -3.74
CA HIS A 8 3.18 -6.48 -4.06
C HIS A 8 3.42 -7.52 -5.15
N ALA A 9 4.27 -7.16 -6.10
CA ALA A 9 4.94 -8.09 -6.99
C ALA A 9 6.36 -7.59 -7.21
N PHE A 10 7.23 -8.47 -7.66
CA PHE A 10 8.66 -8.20 -7.79
C PHE A 10 9.15 -8.67 -9.16
N ALA A 11 10.28 -8.11 -9.60
CA ALA A 11 10.96 -8.62 -10.78
C ALA A 11 11.28 -10.11 -10.61
N ASP A 12 11.04 -10.91 -11.67
CA ASP A 12 11.12 -12.38 -11.63
C ASP A 12 12.38 -12.93 -10.97
N LYS A 13 13.52 -12.27 -11.20
CA LYS A 13 14.83 -12.68 -10.67
C LYS A 13 14.92 -12.63 -9.14
N ILE A 14 14.05 -11.86 -8.47
CA ILE A 14 14.07 -11.64 -7.02
C ILE A 14 12.76 -12.06 -6.34
N ALA A 15 11.71 -12.39 -7.09
CA ALA A 15 10.37 -12.66 -6.56
C ALA A 15 10.36 -13.72 -5.45
N ASP A 16 10.92 -14.90 -5.71
CA ASP A 16 10.91 -16.00 -4.74
C ASP A 16 11.69 -15.64 -3.46
N LYS A 17 12.80 -14.92 -3.61
CA LYS A 17 13.61 -14.44 -2.49
C LYS A 17 12.86 -13.39 -1.66
N ALA A 18 12.16 -12.47 -2.32
CA ALA A 18 11.37 -11.43 -1.65
C ALA A 18 10.22 -12.04 -0.85
N VAL A 19 9.49 -13.01 -1.42
CA VAL A 19 8.42 -13.74 -0.71
C VAL A 19 9.01 -14.53 0.48
N ALA A 20 10.12 -15.23 0.28
CA ALA A 20 10.78 -15.94 1.38
C ALA A 20 11.21 -15.00 2.52
N GLN A 21 11.70 -13.80 2.18
CA GLN A 21 12.03 -12.79 3.19
C GLN A 21 10.79 -12.33 3.97
N LEU A 22 9.68 -12.07 3.29
CA LEU A 22 8.40 -11.70 3.94
C LEU A 22 7.94 -12.80 4.91
N ILE A 23 7.93 -14.06 4.46
CA ILE A 23 7.54 -15.22 5.28
C ILE A 23 8.46 -15.33 6.51
N ASN A 24 9.78 -15.22 6.31
CA ASN A 24 10.75 -15.36 7.39
C ASN A 24 10.65 -14.24 8.42
N TYR A 25 10.34 -13.02 8.00
CA TYR A 25 10.25 -11.87 8.89
C TYR A 25 8.93 -11.86 9.68
N TYR A 26 7.80 -12.01 8.99
CA TYR A 26 6.48 -11.93 9.62
C TYR A 26 6.00 -13.25 10.22
N HIS A 27 6.66 -14.36 9.89
CA HIS A 27 6.22 -15.71 10.24
C HIS A 27 4.81 -16.06 9.75
N ILE A 28 4.34 -15.37 8.71
CA ILE A 28 3.06 -15.62 8.02
C ILE A 28 3.37 -16.50 6.81
N GLN A 29 2.78 -17.68 6.75
CA GLN A 29 2.91 -18.57 5.60
C GLN A 29 2.00 -18.11 4.47
N THR A 30 2.47 -18.27 3.23
CA THR A 30 1.67 -18.03 2.02
C THR A 30 2.06 -19.02 0.93
N ASP A 31 1.06 -19.46 0.16
CA ASP A 31 1.25 -20.29 -1.03
C ASP A 31 1.35 -19.43 -2.30
N PHE A 32 1.22 -18.11 -2.18
CA PHE A 32 1.24 -17.19 -3.32
C PHE A 32 2.67 -16.85 -3.77
N GLY A 33 2.85 -16.74 -5.09
CA GLY A 33 4.09 -16.31 -5.71
C GLY A 33 4.26 -14.78 -5.72
N GLY A 34 5.51 -14.33 -5.88
CA GLY A 34 5.83 -12.90 -5.90
C GLY A 34 5.87 -12.26 -7.28
N LYS A 35 5.57 -13.01 -8.35
CA LYS A 35 5.71 -12.50 -9.74
C LYS A 35 4.46 -11.75 -10.15
N LEU A 36 4.62 -10.86 -11.14
CA LEU A 36 3.51 -10.05 -11.65
C LEU A 36 2.37 -10.92 -12.20
N GLY A 37 2.69 -11.98 -12.94
CA GLY A 37 1.67 -12.89 -13.51
C GLY A 37 0.84 -13.59 -12.44
N ASP A 38 1.45 -13.95 -11.31
CA ASP A 38 0.76 -14.57 -10.17
C ASP A 38 -0.23 -13.59 -9.55
N LEU A 39 0.20 -12.35 -9.29
CA LEU A 39 -0.66 -11.28 -8.79
C LEU A 39 -1.86 -11.03 -9.73
N LEU A 40 -1.63 -10.93 -11.03
CA LEU A 40 -2.70 -10.71 -12.01
C LEU A 40 -3.73 -11.83 -11.99
N SER A 41 -3.28 -13.09 -11.88
CA SER A 41 -4.16 -14.26 -11.84
C SER A 41 -5.05 -14.22 -10.59
N VAL A 42 -4.45 -14.03 -9.41
CA VAL A 42 -5.18 -13.96 -8.15
C VAL A 42 -6.14 -12.76 -8.10
N ALA A 43 -5.76 -11.63 -8.69
CA ALA A 43 -6.62 -10.46 -8.76
C ALA A 43 -7.85 -10.68 -9.66
N VAL A 44 -7.69 -11.36 -10.80
CA VAL A 44 -8.83 -11.75 -11.66
C VAL A 44 -9.75 -12.73 -10.94
N GLU A 45 -9.20 -13.74 -10.27
CA GLU A 45 -9.98 -14.71 -9.48
C GLU A 45 -10.78 -14.04 -8.35
N ALA A 46 -10.22 -13.00 -7.73
CA ALA A 46 -10.89 -12.18 -6.72
C ALA A 46 -11.90 -11.17 -7.31
N GLY A 47 -11.98 -11.04 -8.63
CA GLY A 47 -12.87 -10.09 -9.31
C GLY A 47 -12.46 -8.62 -9.11
N LEU A 48 -11.16 -8.34 -9.03
CA LEU A 48 -10.62 -6.99 -8.94
C LEU A 48 -10.53 -6.35 -10.33
N ASP A 49 -10.93 -5.08 -10.43
CA ASP A 49 -10.81 -4.29 -11.67
C ASP A 49 -9.45 -3.61 -11.79
N ALA A 50 -8.82 -3.31 -10.64
CA ALA A 50 -7.50 -2.70 -10.57
C ALA A 50 -6.74 -3.12 -9.31
N VAL A 51 -5.41 -3.01 -9.38
CA VAL A 51 -4.50 -3.23 -8.25
C VAL A 51 -3.48 -2.09 -8.19
N VAL A 52 -3.20 -1.60 -6.99
CA VAL A 52 -2.06 -0.72 -6.73
C VAL A 52 -0.85 -1.60 -6.47
N LEU A 53 0.15 -1.49 -7.35
CA LEU A 53 1.37 -2.29 -7.30
C LEU A 53 2.47 -1.51 -6.58
N LEU A 54 2.86 -2.02 -5.42
CA LEU A 54 3.79 -1.40 -4.49
C LEU A 54 5.15 -2.10 -4.54
N VAL A 55 6.23 -1.32 -4.68
CA VAL A 55 7.61 -1.78 -4.52
C VAL A 55 8.32 -0.97 -3.46
N ALA A 56 9.17 -1.61 -2.65
CA ALA A 56 9.99 -0.94 -1.66
C ALA A 56 11.47 -1.33 -1.84
N ALA A 57 12.32 -0.35 -2.13
CA ALA A 57 13.76 -0.50 -2.13
C ALA A 57 14.26 -0.56 -0.68
N THR A 58 14.62 -1.76 -0.22
CA THR A 58 15.13 -2.01 1.14
C THR A 58 16.54 -1.47 1.37
N LYS A 59 17.24 -1.07 0.30
CA LYS A 59 18.59 -0.49 0.36
C LYS A 59 18.73 0.64 -0.67
N PRO A 60 19.67 1.59 -0.47
CA PRO A 60 19.92 2.70 -1.40
C PRO A 60 20.12 2.25 -2.85
N GLU A 61 20.98 1.26 -3.08
CA GLU A 61 21.34 0.77 -4.41
C GLU A 61 20.17 0.10 -5.16
N GLN A 62 19.06 -0.16 -4.47
CA GLN A 62 17.87 -0.79 -5.04
C GLN A 62 16.85 0.22 -5.59
N VAL A 63 16.96 1.52 -5.25
CA VAL A 63 15.98 2.55 -5.65
C VAL A 63 15.85 2.60 -7.17
N LYS A 64 16.95 2.85 -7.87
CA LYS A 64 16.94 2.93 -9.34
C LYS A 64 16.43 1.65 -10.01
N PRO A 65 16.95 0.42 -9.73
CA PRO A 65 16.46 -0.77 -10.42
C PRO A 65 15.00 -1.12 -10.07
N ALA A 66 14.53 -0.83 -8.85
CA ALA A 66 13.11 -0.99 -8.49
C ALA A 66 12.22 -0.01 -9.27
N ASN A 67 12.63 1.26 -9.36
CA ASN A 67 11.93 2.27 -10.14
C ASN A 67 11.99 1.99 -11.66
N ASP A 68 13.11 1.46 -12.18
CA ASP A 68 13.22 1.01 -13.56
C ASP A 68 12.19 -0.08 -13.87
N TRP A 69 12.11 -1.10 -13.01
CA TRP A 69 11.18 -2.22 -13.18
C TRP A 69 9.72 -1.75 -13.14
N ILE A 70 9.33 -0.94 -12.16
CA ILE A 70 7.94 -0.49 -12.07
C ILE A 70 7.57 0.46 -13.23
N LEU A 71 8.52 1.24 -13.76
CA LEU A 71 8.35 2.03 -14.98
C LEU A 71 8.19 1.15 -16.23
N ASP A 72 8.92 0.03 -16.31
CA ASP A 72 8.73 -0.97 -17.38
C ASP A 72 7.33 -1.59 -17.30
N VAL A 73 6.90 -2.00 -16.10
CA VAL A 73 5.53 -2.54 -15.88
C VAL A 73 4.47 -1.52 -16.30
N ALA A 74 4.65 -0.25 -15.97
CA ALA A 74 3.72 0.83 -16.33
C ALA A 74 3.58 1.04 -17.85
N ARG A 75 4.56 0.60 -18.65
CA ARG A 75 4.54 0.70 -20.11
C ARG A 75 3.91 -0.51 -20.80
N LEU A 76 3.66 -1.60 -20.08
CA LEU A 76 3.07 -2.80 -20.67
C LEU A 76 1.65 -2.50 -21.15
N SER A 77 1.39 -2.83 -22.41
CA SER A 77 0.06 -2.80 -22.99
C SER A 77 -0.83 -3.91 -22.39
N PRO A 78 -2.18 -3.78 -22.47
CA PRO A 78 -3.08 -4.84 -22.06
C PRO A 78 -2.74 -6.20 -22.70
N ALA A 79 -2.40 -6.23 -23.99
CA ALA A 79 -2.03 -7.45 -24.70
C ALA A 79 -0.71 -8.07 -24.20
N GLU A 80 0.23 -7.28 -23.69
CA GLU A 80 1.45 -7.81 -23.05
C GLU A 80 1.15 -8.41 -21.69
N LEU A 81 0.29 -7.77 -20.90
CA LEU A 81 -0.15 -8.29 -19.60
C LEU A 81 -0.97 -9.58 -19.75
N GLU A 82 -1.86 -9.66 -20.74
CA GLU A 82 -2.60 -10.87 -21.10
C GLU A 82 -1.66 -12.01 -21.49
N ARG A 83 -0.63 -11.75 -22.31
CA ARG A 83 0.39 -12.76 -22.65
C ARG A 83 1.21 -13.20 -21.44
N LEU A 84 1.59 -12.27 -20.57
CA LEU A 84 2.39 -12.55 -19.38
C LEU A 84 1.63 -13.40 -18.37
N SER A 85 0.33 -13.12 -18.19
CA SER A 85 -0.53 -13.83 -17.23
C SER A 85 -1.21 -15.07 -17.81
N GLY A 86 -1.35 -15.16 -19.13
CA GLY A 86 -2.18 -16.17 -19.79
C GLY A 86 -3.69 -15.93 -19.63
N LEU A 87 -4.10 -14.73 -19.22
CA LEU A 87 -5.49 -14.36 -18.94
C LEU A 87 -6.11 -13.59 -20.11
N ALA A 88 -7.41 -13.76 -20.32
CA ALA A 88 -8.16 -13.03 -21.35
C ALA A 88 -8.51 -11.58 -20.97
N ARG A 89 -8.46 -11.26 -19.68
CA ARG A 89 -8.64 -9.91 -19.13
C ARG A 89 -7.76 -9.78 -17.90
N VAL A 90 -7.09 -8.65 -17.77
CA VAL A 90 -6.22 -8.34 -16.62
C VAL A 90 -6.74 -7.11 -15.87
N PRO A 91 -6.54 -7.02 -14.55
CA PRO A 91 -6.83 -5.80 -13.81
C PRO A 91 -5.91 -4.67 -14.28
N ARG A 92 -6.39 -3.44 -14.16
CA ARG A 92 -5.54 -2.25 -14.35
C ARG A 92 -4.47 -2.20 -13.26
N ILE A 93 -3.21 -2.04 -13.66
CA ILE A 93 -2.11 -1.83 -12.72
C ILE A 93 -1.95 -0.32 -12.45
N ILE A 94 -1.87 0.05 -11.17
CA ILE A 94 -1.60 1.41 -10.72
C ILE A 94 -0.25 1.40 -10.00
N PRO A 95 0.84 1.79 -10.67
CA PRO A 95 2.18 1.60 -10.13
C PRO A 95 2.55 2.71 -9.13
N PHE A 96 3.15 2.32 -8.01
CA PHE A 96 3.82 3.23 -7.08
C PHE A 96 5.33 3.05 -7.18
N GLY A 97 6.06 4.15 -7.16
CA GLY A 97 7.52 4.13 -7.10
C GLY A 97 8.02 3.84 -5.68
N THR A 98 9.34 3.86 -5.51
CA THR A 98 9.99 3.74 -4.21
C THR A 98 10.99 4.87 -4.01
N PHE A 99 11.33 5.08 -2.74
CA PHE A 99 12.34 6.02 -2.27
C PHE A 99 13.23 5.33 -1.22
N HIS A 100 14.46 5.82 -1.04
CA HIS A 100 15.30 5.48 0.12
C HIS A 100 16.23 6.68 0.42
N PRO A 101 16.33 7.18 1.67
CA PRO A 101 17.07 8.41 1.98
C PRO A 101 18.57 8.29 1.74
N GLY A 102 19.12 7.08 1.88
CA GLY A 102 20.52 6.80 1.59
C GLY A 102 20.90 6.80 0.10
N ASP A 103 19.96 6.91 -0.85
CA ASP A 103 20.30 7.08 -2.28
C ASP A 103 20.53 8.56 -2.58
N PRO A 104 21.77 9.01 -2.86
CA PRO A 104 22.04 10.43 -3.11
C PRO A 104 21.32 10.99 -4.34
N ASN A 105 20.86 10.11 -5.25
CA ASN A 105 20.15 10.51 -6.48
C ASN A 105 18.63 10.42 -6.36
N TRP A 106 18.09 10.20 -5.14
CA TRP A 106 16.65 10.12 -4.94
C TRP A 106 15.87 11.32 -5.52
N PRO A 107 16.35 12.60 -5.52
CA PRO A 107 15.58 13.70 -6.10
C PRO A 107 15.36 13.53 -7.61
N ALA A 108 16.37 13.03 -8.32
CA ALA A 108 16.28 12.75 -9.74
C ALA A 108 15.30 11.60 -10.04
N GLU A 109 15.27 10.59 -9.16
CA GLU A 109 14.33 9.48 -9.27
C GLU A 109 12.87 9.92 -9.02
N ILE A 110 12.63 10.80 -8.04
CA ILE A 110 11.30 11.40 -7.84
C ILE A 110 10.87 12.22 -9.05
N ALA A 111 11.76 13.05 -9.60
CA ALA A 111 11.48 13.81 -10.83
C ALA A 111 11.15 12.88 -12.01
N ARG A 112 11.83 11.74 -12.12
CA ARG A 112 11.59 10.73 -13.17
C ARG A 112 10.22 10.06 -13.02
N LEU A 113 9.84 9.66 -11.81
CA LEU A 113 8.51 9.11 -11.52
C LEU A 113 7.40 10.13 -11.82
N ARG A 114 7.61 11.38 -11.42
CA ARG A 114 6.69 12.50 -11.68
C ARG A 114 6.50 12.73 -13.18
N ALA A 115 7.58 12.76 -13.95
CA ALA A 115 7.55 12.91 -15.40
C ALA A 115 6.83 11.74 -16.10
N ALA A 116 6.91 10.54 -15.53
CA ALA A 116 6.18 9.36 -16.00
C ALA A 116 4.71 9.33 -15.54
N GLY A 117 4.25 10.31 -14.77
CA GLY A 117 2.86 10.44 -14.32
C GLY A 117 2.48 9.56 -13.14
N PHE A 118 3.45 8.98 -12.42
CA PHE A 118 3.20 8.20 -11.22
C PHE A 118 2.50 9.07 -10.16
N LYS A 119 1.58 8.46 -9.41
CA LYS A 119 0.77 9.16 -8.41
C LYS A 119 1.13 8.83 -6.97
N GLY A 120 1.97 7.82 -6.74
CA GLY A 120 2.37 7.48 -5.39
C GLY A 120 3.73 6.81 -5.26
N ILE A 121 4.18 6.76 -4.02
CA ILE A 121 5.47 6.22 -3.58
C ILE A 121 5.20 5.33 -2.36
N LYS A 122 5.78 4.13 -2.34
CA LYS A 122 5.73 3.22 -1.18
C LYS A 122 6.95 3.42 -0.30
N LEU A 123 6.70 3.48 1.00
CA LEU A 123 7.70 3.39 2.06
C LEU A 123 7.44 2.15 2.91
N HIS A 124 8.51 1.48 3.33
CA HIS A 124 8.44 0.40 4.30
C HIS A 124 9.52 0.61 5.38
N PRO A 125 9.22 1.43 6.40
CA PRO A 125 10.19 1.86 7.42
C PRO A 125 11.03 0.73 8.05
N GLU A 126 10.38 -0.38 8.39
CA GLU A 126 10.94 -1.57 9.04
C GLU A 126 11.97 -2.27 8.15
N PHE A 127 11.68 -2.40 6.86
CA PHE A 127 12.57 -3.06 5.91
C PHE A 127 13.67 -2.14 5.37
N GLN A 128 13.42 -0.84 5.35
CA GLN A 128 14.37 0.17 4.90
C GLN A 128 15.28 0.66 6.03
N GLY A 129 14.92 0.39 7.28
CA GLY A 129 15.64 0.91 8.45
C GLY A 129 15.54 2.43 8.57
N ILE A 130 14.40 3.02 8.18
CA ILE A 130 14.18 4.47 8.23
C ILE A 130 13.20 4.80 9.35
N ASP A 131 13.63 5.57 10.35
CA ASP A 131 12.68 6.06 11.36
C ASP A 131 11.84 7.19 10.76
N LEU A 132 10.50 7.09 10.80
CA LEU A 132 9.62 8.17 10.34
C LEU A 132 9.83 9.49 11.11
N ALA A 133 10.39 9.44 12.32
CA ALA A 133 10.76 10.62 13.09
C ALA A 133 12.13 11.21 12.70
N ASP A 134 12.88 10.59 11.79
CA ASP A 134 14.20 11.07 11.37
C ASP A 134 14.06 12.37 10.56
N PRO A 135 14.66 13.49 11.01
CA PRO A 135 14.62 14.75 10.27
C PRO A 135 15.27 14.67 8.88
N ALA A 136 16.11 13.65 8.61
CA ALA A 136 16.65 13.42 7.28
C ALA A 136 15.59 13.10 6.22
N LEU A 137 14.37 12.72 6.62
CA LEU A 137 13.23 12.49 5.71
C LEU A 137 12.49 13.78 5.35
N GLU A 138 12.70 14.89 6.06
CA GLU A 138 11.96 16.14 5.84
C GLU A 138 12.11 16.68 4.41
N PRO A 139 13.31 16.73 3.81
CA PRO A 139 13.45 17.18 2.42
C PRO A 139 12.66 16.31 1.43
N PHE A 140 12.53 15.02 1.71
CA PHE A 140 11.71 14.12 0.89
C PHE A 140 10.22 14.44 1.03
N PHE A 141 9.72 14.63 2.26
CA PHE A 141 8.32 15.00 2.48
C PHE A 141 7.99 16.36 1.83
N GLU A 142 8.87 17.36 1.95
CA GLU A 142 8.71 18.65 1.26
C GLU A 142 8.58 18.49 -0.26
N GLU A 143 9.45 17.67 -0.87
CA GLU A 143 9.50 17.45 -2.32
C GLU A 143 8.22 16.79 -2.87
N VAL A 144 7.58 15.91 -2.10
CA VAL A 144 6.48 15.05 -2.60
C VAL A 144 5.10 15.40 -2.07
N CYS A 145 5.00 16.25 -1.04
CA CYS A 145 3.75 16.54 -0.33
C CYS A 145 2.65 17.16 -1.20
N SER A 146 2.98 17.72 -2.36
CA SER A 146 2.01 18.46 -3.18
C SER A 146 1.37 17.64 -4.28
N ASP A 147 1.97 16.51 -4.67
CA ASP A 147 1.61 15.81 -5.90
C ASP A 147 1.63 14.28 -5.83
N PHE A 148 2.34 13.68 -4.87
CA PHE A 148 2.30 12.25 -4.62
C PHE A 148 1.36 11.86 -3.46
N VAL A 149 0.94 10.60 -3.48
CA VAL A 149 0.34 9.89 -2.35
C VAL A 149 1.38 8.93 -1.79
N LEU A 150 1.67 9.04 -0.49
CA LEU A 150 2.58 8.10 0.17
C LEU A 150 1.82 6.90 0.72
N MET A 151 2.14 5.70 0.24
CA MET A 151 1.73 4.47 0.91
C MET A 151 2.80 4.12 1.94
N VAL A 152 2.46 4.14 3.22
CA VAL A 152 3.42 3.92 4.31
C VAL A 152 3.05 2.63 5.01
N HIS A 153 3.96 1.66 5.06
CA HIS A 153 3.81 0.53 5.98
C HIS A 153 3.81 1.06 7.41
N MET A 154 2.86 0.59 8.23
CA MET A 154 2.65 1.07 9.58
C MET A 154 2.59 -0.09 10.57
N GLY A 155 3.37 -0.02 11.64
CA GLY A 155 3.38 -1.02 12.69
C GLY A 155 4.24 -2.24 12.35
N ASP A 156 4.29 -3.19 13.27
CA ASP A 156 5.11 -4.40 13.21
C ASP A 156 4.60 -5.39 14.28
N PRO A 157 4.82 -6.73 14.21
CA PRO A 157 4.34 -7.66 15.23
C PRO A 157 4.80 -7.33 16.65
N VAL A 158 6.03 -6.81 16.79
CA VAL A 158 6.60 -6.43 18.09
C VAL A 158 6.36 -4.95 18.34
N LYS A 159 5.45 -4.64 19.27
CA LYS A 159 5.10 -3.25 19.59
C LYS A 159 6.07 -2.60 20.57
N THR A 160 6.79 -1.60 20.10
CA THR A 160 7.64 -0.72 20.89
C THR A 160 7.51 0.72 20.41
N ALA A 161 7.77 1.69 21.29
CA ALA A 161 7.82 3.10 20.88
C ALA A 161 9.02 3.40 19.95
N ALA A 162 9.99 2.48 19.86
CA ALA A 162 11.17 2.59 19.02
C ALA A 162 10.95 2.03 17.60
N ASN A 163 9.80 1.41 17.30
CA ASN A 163 9.49 0.97 15.94
C ASN A 163 9.58 2.15 14.96
N PHE A 164 10.10 1.86 13.78
CA PHE A 164 10.39 2.88 12.77
C PHE A 164 9.12 3.54 12.24
N SER A 165 8.02 2.81 12.12
CA SER A 165 6.69 3.33 11.84
C SER A 165 5.74 3.15 13.04
N THR A 166 5.18 4.25 13.54
CA THR A 166 4.10 4.22 14.54
C THR A 166 3.04 5.25 14.19
N PRO A 167 1.77 5.06 14.57
CA PRO A 167 0.71 6.02 14.26
C PRO A 167 1.04 7.45 14.72
N ARG A 168 1.64 7.61 15.89
CA ARG A 168 2.10 8.91 16.41
C ARG A 168 3.16 9.59 15.56
N LYS A 169 4.13 8.82 15.03
CA LYS A 169 5.18 9.36 14.14
C LYS A 169 4.56 9.87 12.83
N LEU A 170 3.63 9.10 12.24
CA LEU A 170 2.92 9.56 11.05
C LEU A 170 2.03 10.78 11.34
N ALA A 171 1.33 10.81 12.47
CA ALA A 171 0.53 11.96 12.88
C ALA A 171 1.39 13.24 12.96
N ALA A 172 2.60 13.14 13.53
CA ALA A 172 3.54 14.26 13.57
C ALA A 172 4.00 14.72 12.18
N ILE A 173 4.21 13.80 11.23
CA ILE A 173 4.51 14.15 9.84
C ILE A 173 3.33 14.91 9.22
N LEU A 174 2.10 14.44 9.39
CA LEU A 174 0.89 15.07 8.84
C LEU A 174 0.66 16.47 9.41
N ASP A 175 0.95 16.68 10.69
CA ASP A 175 0.88 18.01 11.32
C ASP A 175 1.90 19.00 10.72
N ARG A 176 3.09 18.49 10.34
CA ARG A 176 4.16 19.29 9.75
C ARG A 176 3.98 19.54 8.25
N PHE A 177 3.42 18.56 7.54
CA PHE A 177 3.19 18.59 6.09
C PHE A 177 1.69 18.42 5.79
N PRO A 178 0.83 19.40 6.10
CA PRO A 178 -0.63 19.25 6.02
C PRO A 178 -1.18 19.08 4.59
N LYS A 179 -0.34 19.25 3.55
CA LYS A 179 -0.71 18.95 2.16
C LYS A 179 -0.42 17.50 1.76
N LEU A 180 0.41 16.80 2.54
CA LEU A 180 0.83 15.44 2.27
C LEU A 180 -0.38 14.51 2.28
N ARG A 181 -0.61 13.83 1.14
CA ARG A 181 -1.58 12.75 1.08
C ARG A 181 -0.87 11.45 1.41
N ALA A 182 -1.41 10.70 2.36
CA ALA A 182 -0.86 9.43 2.77
C ALA A 182 -1.93 8.35 2.93
N ILE A 183 -1.54 7.11 2.66
CA ILE A 183 -2.23 5.90 3.04
C ILE A 183 -1.39 5.24 4.13
N ALA A 184 -1.95 5.16 5.33
CA ALA A 184 -1.38 4.49 6.47
C ALA A 184 -1.86 3.03 6.45
N ALA A 185 -0.96 2.10 6.11
CA ALA A 185 -1.34 0.72 5.91
C ALA A 185 -1.88 0.05 7.18
N HIS A 186 -2.60 -1.06 7.01
CA HIS A 186 -2.98 -1.96 8.09
C HIS A 186 -3.83 -1.28 9.18
N MET A 187 -4.84 -0.53 8.73
CA MET A 187 -5.71 0.33 9.52
C MET A 187 -4.91 1.33 10.37
N GLY A 188 -3.84 1.86 9.79
CA GLY A 188 -2.98 2.87 10.41
C GLY A 188 -1.88 2.32 11.31
N GLY A 189 -1.79 1.01 11.53
CA GLY A 189 -0.74 0.40 12.33
C GLY A 189 -1.00 -1.07 12.62
N TYR A 190 -0.37 -1.97 11.88
CA TYR A 190 -0.38 -3.41 12.14
C TYR A 190 0.02 -3.68 13.58
N CYS A 191 -0.86 -4.34 14.33
CA CYS A 191 -0.78 -4.49 15.79
C CYS A 191 -0.92 -3.18 16.60
N PHE A 192 -0.73 -1.98 16.07
CA PHE A 192 -0.84 -0.68 16.78
C PHE A 192 -2.24 -0.03 16.75
N TRP A 193 -3.32 -0.78 16.52
CA TRP A 193 -4.66 -0.21 16.24
C TRP A 193 -5.26 0.69 17.34
N GLU A 194 -4.96 0.49 18.63
CA GLU A 194 -5.40 1.42 19.69
C GLU A 194 -4.70 2.79 19.56
N GLU A 195 -3.42 2.79 19.18
CA GLU A 195 -2.68 4.03 18.91
C GLU A 195 -3.15 4.66 17.59
N ALA A 196 -3.49 3.86 16.57
CA ALA A 196 -4.12 4.37 15.35
C ALA A 196 -5.48 5.03 15.65
N LEU A 197 -6.30 4.44 16.53
CA LEU A 197 -7.54 5.03 17.00
C LEU A 197 -7.32 6.36 17.74
N ALA A 198 -6.26 6.45 18.55
CA ALA A 198 -5.95 7.66 19.30
C ALA A 198 -5.40 8.79 18.41
N ASP A 199 -4.44 8.45 17.55
CA ASP A 199 -3.57 9.42 16.89
C ASP A 199 -3.89 9.64 15.40
N LEU A 200 -4.57 8.72 14.70
CA LEU A 200 -4.88 8.86 13.26
C LEU A 200 -6.37 8.96 12.94
N ALA A 201 -7.25 8.37 13.77
CA ALA A 201 -8.68 8.39 13.52
C ALA A 201 -9.26 9.82 13.49
N GLY A 202 -9.93 10.17 12.39
CA GLY A 202 -10.50 11.49 12.13
C GLY A 202 -9.54 12.51 11.51
N ARG A 203 -8.27 12.14 11.25
CA ARG A 203 -7.31 13.00 10.54
C ARG A 203 -7.44 12.88 9.03
N ASP A 204 -6.80 13.80 8.30
CA ASP A 204 -6.71 13.73 6.84
C ASP A 204 -5.62 12.75 6.38
N VAL A 205 -5.91 11.47 6.51
CA VAL A 205 -5.07 10.35 6.07
C VAL A 205 -5.99 9.21 5.66
N TYR A 206 -5.59 8.40 4.68
CA TYR A 206 -6.34 7.20 4.32
C TYR A 206 -5.80 6.01 5.13
N LEU A 207 -6.66 5.07 5.50
CA LEU A 207 -6.24 3.80 6.12
C LEU A 207 -6.61 2.65 5.18
N ASP A 208 -5.75 1.65 5.01
CA ASP A 208 -6.12 0.43 4.26
C ASP A 208 -6.47 -0.75 5.18
N THR A 209 -7.27 -1.70 4.70
CA THR A 209 -7.71 -2.87 5.50
C THR A 209 -6.69 -4.02 5.55
N SER A 210 -5.55 -3.88 4.88
CA SER A 210 -4.66 -5.00 4.56
C SER A 210 -4.02 -5.59 5.82
N SER A 211 -3.82 -6.91 5.84
CA SER A 211 -3.26 -7.64 6.99
C SER A 211 -3.86 -7.25 8.35
N THR A 212 -5.16 -6.88 8.39
CA THR A 212 -5.81 -6.36 9.60
C THR A 212 -7.04 -7.16 9.99
N LEU A 213 -7.94 -7.45 9.05
CA LEU A 213 -9.29 -7.97 9.36
C LEU A 213 -9.26 -9.33 10.07
N SER A 214 -8.21 -10.13 9.85
CA SER A 214 -7.99 -11.41 10.53
C SER A 214 -7.53 -11.27 11.99
N TYR A 215 -7.06 -10.10 12.42
CA TYR A 215 -6.26 -9.94 13.65
C TYR A 215 -6.81 -8.90 14.63
N ILE A 216 -7.41 -7.82 14.12
CA ILE A 216 -7.96 -6.76 14.96
C ILE A 216 -9.23 -7.22 15.68
N ASP A 217 -9.43 -6.77 16.92
CA ASP A 217 -10.72 -6.93 17.61
C ASP A 217 -11.83 -6.22 16.83
N ARG A 218 -12.99 -6.88 16.66
CA ARG A 218 -14.10 -6.32 15.86
C ARG A 218 -14.71 -5.05 16.47
N GLY A 219 -14.73 -4.95 17.80
CA GLY A 219 -15.20 -3.76 18.49
C GLY A 219 -14.25 -2.57 18.30
N LEU A 220 -12.94 -2.82 18.39
CA LEU A 220 -11.92 -1.82 18.09
C LEU A 220 -11.96 -1.38 16.62
N LEU A 221 -12.06 -2.33 15.67
CA LEU A 221 -12.18 -2.03 14.25
C LEU A 221 -13.38 -1.12 13.97
N ARG A 222 -14.54 -1.44 14.54
CA ARG A 222 -15.74 -0.62 14.38
C ARG A 222 -15.55 0.79 14.94
N ARG A 223 -15.02 0.92 16.16
CA ARG A 223 -14.72 2.23 16.76
C ARG A 223 -13.75 3.06 15.91
N LEU A 224 -12.74 2.40 15.33
CA LEU A 224 -11.76 3.03 14.46
C LEU A 224 -12.40 3.56 13.18
N ILE A 225 -13.20 2.72 12.49
CA ILE A 225 -13.91 3.11 11.27
C ILE A 225 -14.94 4.20 11.57
N ASP A 226 -15.75 4.05 12.63
CA ASP A 226 -16.76 5.05 13.02
C ASP A 226 -16.14 6.42 13.32
N ARG A 227 -14.97 6.46 13.98
CA ARG A 227 -14.27 7.71 14.27
C ARG A 227 -13.54 8.28 13.05
N HIS A 228 -13.06 7.44 12.15
CA HIS A 228 -12.25 7.86 11.01
C HIS A 228 -13.09 8.28 9.79
N GLY A 229 -14.24 7.65 9.58
CA GLY A 229 -15.08 7.84 8.40
C GLY A 229 -14.75 6.84 7.30
N THR A 230 -15.77 6.21 6.73
CA THR A 230 -15.64 5.17 5.70
C THR A 230 -15.10 5.74 4.39
N GLU A 231 -15.18 7.06 4.17
CA GLU A 231 -14.68 7.77 3.00
C GLU A 231 -13.15 7.83 2.87
N LYS A 232 -12.42 7.50 3.95
CA LYS A 232 -10.96 7.42 3.96
C LYS A 232 -10.43 6.02 4.25
N ILE A 233 -11.29 5.01 4.24
CA ILE A 233 -10.88 3.61 4.37
C ILE A 233 -10.77 2.97 2.99
N LEU A 234 -9.67 2.29 2.70
CA LEU A 234 -9.38 1.65 1.42
C LEU A 234 -9.31 0.13 1.60
N PHE A 235 -9.86 -0.62 0.67
CA PHE A 235 -9.59 -2.06 0.60
C PHE A 235 -8.14 -2.30 0.18
N GLY A 236 -7.42 -3.11 0.95
CA GLY A 236 -6.11 -3.63 0.60
C GLY A 236 -5.99 -5.08 1.05
N SER A 237 -5.35 -5.95 0.26
CA SER A 237 -5.13 -7.35 0.65
C SER A 237 -3.84 -7.58 1.42
N ASP A 238 -2.74 -6.91 1.02
CA ASP A 238 -1.36 -7.26 1.36
C ASP A 238 -0.84 -8.51 0.63
N TYR A 239 -1.30 -8.75 -0.59
CA TYR A 239 -0.72 -9.77 -1.46
C TYR A 239 0.80 -9.53 -1.62
N PRO A 240 1.68 -10.57 -1.54
CA PRO A 240 1.37 -12.00 -1.54
C PRO A 240 1.21 -12.63 -0.15
N LEU A 241 1.32 -11.88 0.96
CA LEU A 241 1.18 -12.46 2.30
C LEU A 241 -0.24 -12.94 2.58
N LYS A 242 -1.24 -12.26 2.01
CA LYS A 242 -2.65 -12.56 2.21
C LYS A 242 -3.36 -12.74 0.86
N SER A 243 -4.44 -13.51 0.87
CA SER A 243 -5.29 -13.71 -0.30
C SER A 243 -6.26 -12.53 -0.47
N PRO A 244 -6.28 -11.85 -1.62
CA PRO A 244 -7.31 -10.85 -1.93
C PRO A 244 -8.73 -11.37 -1.78
N ARG A 245 -9.00 -12.62 -2.22
CA ARG A 245 -10.32 -13.24 -2.08
C ARG A 245 -10.73 -13.40 -0.61
N GLN A 246 -9.83 -13.89 0.24
CA GLN A 246 -10.14 -14.08 1.67
C GLN A 246 -10.33 -12.74 2.38
N GLU A 247 -9.52 -11.71 2.07
CA GLU A 247 -9.70 -10.38 2.66
C GLU A 247 -11.02 -9.72 2.21
N LEU A 248 -11.45 -9.95 0.96
CA LEU A 248 -12.79 -9.55 0.49
C LEU A 248 -13.91 -10.27 1.25
N GLU A 249 -13.76 -11.56 1.52
CA GLU A 249 -14.69 -12.36 2.33
C GLU A 249 -14.78 -11.83 3.77
N LEU A 250 -13.64 -11.56 4.41
CA LEU A 250 -13.58 -10.98 5.76
C LEU A 250 -14.22 -9.58 5.82
N LEU A 251 -13.97 -8.73 4.82
CA LEU A 251 -14.63 -7.44 4.73
C LEU A 251 -16.14 -7.63 4.57
N ALA A 252 -16.57 -8.67 3.86
CA ALA A 252 -17.97 -8.92 3.62
C ALA A 252 -18.75 -9.32 4.90
N GLU A 253 -18.06 -9.90 5.89
CA GLU A 253 -18.60 -10.25 7.21
C GLU A 253 -18.83 -9.04 8.14
N LEU A 254 -18.41 -7.84 7.75
CA LEU A 254 -18.71 -6.61 8.50
C LEU A 254 -20.15 -6.17 8.20
N ASP A 255 -21.12 -6.85 8.82
CA ASP A 255 -22.57 -6.69 8.64
C ASP A 255 -23.15 -5.33 9.08
N TRP A 256 -22.38 -4.58 9.85
CA TRP A 256 -22.72 -3.23 10.31
C TRP A 256 -22.33 -2.12 9.31
N LEU A 257 -21.59 -2.45 8.24
CA LEU A 257 -21.35 -1.52 7.13
C LEU A 257 -22.53 -1.51 6.16
N SER A 258 -22.96 -0.33 5.72
CA SER A 258 -23.94 -0.23 4.65
C SER A 258 -23.35 -0.67 3.30
N ASP A 259 -24.21 -0.99 2.33
CA ASP A 259 -23.76 -1.30 0.97
C ASP A 259 -22.96 -0.14 0.34
N GLY A 260 -23.35 1.10 0.62
CA GLY A 260 -22.65 2.30 0.15
C GLY A 260 -21.26 2.45 0.77
N ASP A 261 -21.13 2.25 2.08
CA ASP A 261 -19.83 2.26 2.77
C ASP A 261 -18.90 1.18 2.22
N ARG A 262 -19.46 -0.01 2.00
CA ARG A 262 -18.72 -1.14 1.44
C ARG A 262 -18.24 -0.84 0.02
N GLU A 263 -19.08 -0.25 -0.83
CA GLU A 263 -18.67 0.16 -2.18
C GLU A 263 -17.56 1.22 -2.14
N ARG A 264 -17.62 2.17 -1.20
CA ARG A 264 -16.57 3.16 -0.98
C ARG A 264 -15.23 2.50 -0.64
N ILE A 265 -15.22 1.60 0.34
CA ILE A 265 -14.03 0.88 0.79
C ILE A 265 -13.46 0.00 -0.34
N LEU A 266 -14.33 -0.74 -1.03
CA LEU A 266 -13.93 -1.69 -2.07
C LEU A 266 -13.26 -1.07 -3.29
N GLY A 267 -13.40 0.25 -3.52
CA GLY A 267 -12.66 0.88 -4.60
C GLY A 267 -12.96 2.35 -4.89
N LEU A 268 -14.14 2.88 -4.55
CA LEU A 268 -14.45 4.29 -4.91
C LEU A 268 -13.49 5.27 -4.25
N ASN A 269 -13.17 5.07 -2.96
CA ASN A 269 -12.23 5.94 -2.24
C ASN A 269 -10.83 5.93 -2.89
N CYS A 270 -10.35 4.75 -3.30
CA CYS A 270 -9.04 4.61 -3.96
C CYS A 270 -9.06 5.28 -5.34
N ALA A 271 -10.16 5.11 -6.09
CA ALA A 271 -10.35 5.75 -7.38
C ALA A 271 -10.37 7.28 -7.28
N GLU A 272 -11.09 7.84 -6.30
CA GLU A 272 -11.15 9.27 -6.01
C GLU A 272 -9.76 9.82 -5.62
N LEU A 273 -9.07 9.16 -4.69
CA LEU A 273 -7.73 9.55 -4.22
C LEU A 273 -6.71 9.63 -5.36
N LEU A 274 -6.73 8.64 -6.25
CA LEU A 274 -5.76 8.50 -7.33
C LEU A 274 -6.22 9.13 -8.66
N GLY A 275 -7.41 9.73 -8.71
CA GLY A 275 -7.97 10.36 -9.90
C GLY A 275 -8.24 9.37 -11.04
N ILE A 276 -8.63 8.15 -10.69
CA ILE A 276 -8.88 7.06 -11.62
C ILE A 276 -10.35 7.13 -12.04
N ALA A 277 -10.61 7.46 -13.30
CA ALA A 277 -11.95 7.39 -13.84
C ALA A 277 -12.48 5.96 -13.75
N SER A 278 -13.70 5.80 -13.22
CA SER A 278 -14.46 4.57 -13.36
C SER A 278 -14.78 4.38 -14.85
N GLY A 279 -13.90 3.71 -15.58
CA GLY A 279 -14.14 3.38 -16.98
C GLY A 279 -15.44 2.59 -17.12
N LYS A 280 -16.26 2.97 -18.10
CA LYS A 280 -17.33 2.13 -18.62
C LYS A 280 -16.78 0.89 -19.30
#